data_AF-A0A1C3EEX5-F1
#
_entry.id   AF-A0A1C3EEX5-F1
#
_cell.length_a   1.000
_cell.length_b   1.000
_cell.length_c   1.000
_cell.angle_alpha   90.00
_cell.angle_beta   90.00
_cell.angle_gamma   90.00
#
_symmetry.space_group_name_H-M   'P 1'
#
loop_
_entity.id
_entity.type
_entity.pdbx_description
1 polymer ?
#
loop_
_entity_poly.entity_id
_entity_poly.type
_entity_poly.pdbx_seq_one_letter_code
_entity_poly.pdbx_strand_id
1 'polypeptide(L)'
;MELSSALTMIKFTKKYFFPLLSLLLISIQGCGGGDDGNTETPPVNNGNTDPSFLTSLSSYAFDDDSRETEILIRCARAFLSEQSCNLSEISPIGAGTLRATIPLSSITNRLLVSHSWMADSFIETLETIDNQELLNMFGSVNTIVISHDVLPSFYSPRTGSVYLNPSYLWRNVDEWATIDKKEDPRTDYGRELQMMGFSRFIDPTDKNRVTTSNRYSDENETRLSSEIAPGMFSLLVHELAHANDFLPPNSLLAIPNYGVFTDYLYAPNMVQNQLKQYWPLRSTTLKNLASVMFEGKTATDRLKEVTPLDAGRAFSDDGAAMMYGYSYYDSYGAEDVATLLEEVMMWIQYGAVSDVAFVRNPKNDSQDCADYVVKWGQRVRLADQNVRARADFVAQQILGRSVFIELQNLPAQPIELVTETDWCSSRTETDTLSQSVRTRAAIQRDDSGNNDFLDDYGPRK
;
A
#
# COMPACT_ATOMS: atom_id res chain seq x y z
N MET A 1 74.86 -21.40 -10.16
CA MET A 1 75.28 -22.64 -9.49
C MET A 1 74.12 -23.61 -9.57
N GLU A 2 74.31 -24.65 -10.41
CA GLU A 2 73.61 -25.94 -10.55
C GLU A 2 72.05 -25.97 -10.48
N LEU A 3 71.27 -26.19 -11.55
CA LEU A 3 71.11 -27.39 -12.43
C LEU A 3 70.95 -28.67 -11.61
N SER A 4 69.98 -29.57 -11.76
CA SER A 4 69.22 -30.04 -12.91
C SER A 4 68.21 -31.08 -12.38
N SER A 5 67.05 -31.26 -13.02
CA SER A 5 66.66 -32.55 -13.63
C SER A 5 65.23 -32.53 -14.17
N ALA A 6 65.11 -33.05 -15.39
CA ALA A 6 63.94 -33.09 -16.24
C ALA A 6 63.38 -34.53 -16.37
N LEU A 7 62.43 -34.66 -17.33
CA LEU A 7 61.82 -35.87 -17.93
C LEU A 7 60.51 -36.33 -17.26
N THR A 8 59.41 -36.67 -17.97
CA THR A 8 59.32 -37.23 -19.33
C THR A 8 57.93 -36.98 -19.97
N MET A 9 57.92 -36.76 -21.29
CA MET A 9 56.77 -36.80 -22.21
C MET A 9 56.29 -38.23 -22.51
N ILE A 10 54.99 -38.42 -22.78
CA ILE A 10 54.51 -39.42 -23.76
C ILE A 10 53.40 -38.81 -24.63
N LYS A 11 53.64 -38.75 -25.94
CA LYS A 11 52.65 -38.63 -27.02
C LYS A 11 52.52 -40.00 -27.69
N PHE A 12 51.32 -40.37 -28.12
CA PHE A 12 51.13 -41.32 -29.23
C PHE A 12 49.94 -40.92 -30.11
N THR A 13 50.01 -41.39 -31.35
CA THR A 13 49.54 -40.75 -32.59
C THR A 13 48.50 -41.57 -33.35
N LYS A 14 47.59 -40.86 -34.08
CA LYS A 14 47.04 -41.11 -35.44
C LYS A 14 46.27 -42.43 -35.74
N LYS A 15 45.04 -42.33 -36.28
CA LYS A 15 44.70 -42.42 -37.75
C LYS A 15 43.18 -42.54 -38.11
N TYR A 16 42.81 -41.86 -39.22
CA TYR A 16 41.80 -42.14 -40.29
C TYR A 16 40.27 -41.84 -40.17
N PHE A 17 39.85 -40.85 -41.00
CA PHE A 17 38.81 -40.82 -42.07
C PHE A 17 37.29 -41.10 -41.82
N PHE A 18 36.47 -40.08 -42.20
CA PHE A 18 35.00 -39.88 -42.37
C PHE A 18 34.18 -41.00 -43.09
N PRO A 19 32.81 -40.94 -43.26
CA PRO A 19 31.78 -39.95 -42.84
C PRO A 19 30.41 -40.55 -42.35
N LEU A 20 29.40 -39.67 -42.19
CA LEU A 20 27.94 -39.84 -42.34
C LEU A 20 27.02 -39.91 -41.09
N LEU A 21 26.10 -38.93 -41.07
CA LEU A 21 24.63 -39.08 -40.94
C LEU A 21 23.93 -38.88 -39.58
N SER A 22 23.08 -37.86 -39.60
CA SER A 22 21.77 -37.66 -38.95
C SER A 22 21.62 -37.69 -37.43
N LEU A 23 21.20 -36.50 -36.95
CA LEU A 23 20.05 -36.25 -36.08
C LEU A 23 19.58 -37.39 -35.17
N LEU A 24 19.90 -37.26 -33.88
CA LEU A 24 18.96 -37.45 -32.78
C LEU A 24 19.59 -36.83 -31.53
N LEU A 25 18.88 -35.94 -30.84
CA LEU A 25 19.15 -35.65 -29.42
C LEU A 25 17.87 -35.13 -28.76
N ILE A 26 17.16 -36.10 -28.18
CA ILE A 26 16.34 -35.93 -26.99
C ILE A 26 17.32 -35.72 -25.82
N SER A 27 17.06 -34.75 -24.95
CA SER A 27 17.70 -34.72 -23.63
C SER A 27 16.77 -34.09 -22.60
N ILE A 28 16.31 -34.94 -21.69
CA ILE A 28 15.80 -34.61 -20.36
C ILE A 28 17.01 -34.58 -19.42
N GLN A 29 17.07 -33.58 -18.52
CA GLN A 29 17.69 -33.51 -17.17
C GLN A 29 17.87 -32.00 -16.87
N GLY A 30 17.52 -31.41 -15.73
CA GLY A 30 17.58 -31.88 -14.34
C GLY A 30 18.78 -31.21 -13.63
N CYS A 31 18.59 -30.70 -12.40
CA CYS A 31 19.47 -29.84 -11.56
C CYS A 31 19.45 -28.35 -11.93
N GLY A 32 19.50 -27.40 -11.00
CA GLY A 32 19.75 -27.43 -9.56
C GLY A 32 19.92 -25.96 -9.09
N GLY A 33 19.66 -25.71 -7.81
CA GLY A 33 19.62 -24.36 -7.24
C GLY A 33 20.92 -23.57 -7.38
N GLY A 34 20.75 -22.26 -7.49
CA GLY A 34 21.77 -21.24 -7.34
C GLY A 34 21.15 -20.07 -6.58
N ASP A 35 21.56 -19.96 -5.33
CA ASP A 35 21.36 -18.84 -4.41
C ASP A 35 22.14 -17.64 -4.97
N ASP A 36 21.44 -16.64 -5.47
CA ASP A 36 22.02 -15.32 -5.75
C ASP A 36 21.25 -14.31 -4.91
N GLY A 37 21.85 -13.96 -3.77
CA GLY A 37 21.51 -12.79 -2.98
C GLY A 37 21.77 -11.54 -3.79
N ASN A 38 20.80 -11.17 -4.61
CA ASN A 38 20.74 -9.86 -5.22
C ASN A 38 19.83 -9.02 -4.33
N THR A 39 20.40 -8.00 -3.68
CA THR A 39 19.64 -6.87 -3.14
C THR A 39 19.02 -6.12 -4.31
N GLU A 40 17.98 -6.71 -4.90
CA GLU A 40 17.17 -6.06 -5.91
C GLU A 40 16.40 -4.97 -5.20
N THR A 41 16.76 -3.73 -5.52
CA THR A 41 15.85 -2.60 -5.34
C THR A 41 14.50 -3.00 -5.95
N PRO A 42 13.40 -2.90 -5.19
CA PRO A 42 12.09 -3.32 -5.66
C PRO A 42 11.73 -2.58 -6.96
N PRO A 43 11.00 -3.22 -7.89
CA PRO A 43 10.64 -2.61 -9.16
C PRO A 43 9.71 -1.41 -8.91
N VAL A 44 10.22 -0.20 -9.18
CA VAL A 44 9.52 1.09 -8.99
C VAL A 44 8.63 1.44 -10.19
N ASN A 45 8.29 0.46 -11.03
CA ASN A 45 7.34 0.69 -12.11
C ASN A 45 5.98 0.17 -11.67
N ASN A 46 5.04 1.09 -11.47
CA ASN A 46 3.60 0.83 -11.32
C ASN A 46 2.98 0.16 -12.60
N GLY A 47 3.75 -0.63 -13.35
CA GLY A 47 3.36 -1.22 -14.63
C GLY A 47 3.03 -0.22 -15.75
N ASN A 48 2.98 1.08 -15.46
CA ASN A 48 2.52 2.08 -16.41
C ASN A 48 3.64 2.42 -17.40
N THR A 49 3.54 1.82 -18.59
CA THR A 49 4.44 2.01 -19.72
C THR A 49 3.91 3.05 -20.71
N ASP A 50 2.82 3.74 -20.36
CA ASP A 50 2.23 4.79 -21.18
C ASP A 50 3.20 5.98 -21.29
N PRO A 51 3.68 6.32 -22.49
CA PRO A 51 4.58 7.45 -22.68
C PRO A 51 3.93 8.81 -22.36
N SER A 52 2.60 8.86 -22.21
CA SER A 52 1.87 10.05 -21.76
C SER A 52 1.76 10.18 -20.24
N PHE A 53 2.22 9.18 -19.48
CA PHE A 53 2.10 9.17 -18.03
C PHE A 53 2.83 10.36 -17.38
N LEU A 54 2.11 11.07 -16.50
CA LEU A 54 2.54 12.26 -15.80
C LEU A 54 3.00 13.39 -16.73
N THR A 55 2.61 13.43 -18.00
CA THR A 55 3.06 14.46 -18.95
C THR A 55 2.40 15.83 -18.71
N SER A 56 1.18 15.83 -18.18
CA SER A 56 0.39 17.03 -17.85
C SER A 56 0.52 17.37 -16.36
N LEU A 57 1.65 17.95 -15.95
CA LEU A 57 1.86 18.40 -14.56
C LEU A 57 2.20 19.89 -14.53
N SER A 58 1.59 20.62 -13.61
CA SER A 58 1.95 21.97 -13.20
C SER A 58 2.13 22.03 -11.69
N SER A 59 2.90 23.02 -11.21
CA SER A 59 2.94 23.30 -9.78
C SER A 59 1.70 24.08 -9.37
N TYR A 60 1.14 23.75 -8.21
CA TYR A 60 0.07 24.56 -7.64
C TYR A 60 0.56 25.88 -7.04
N ALA A 61 1.79 25.90 -6.50
CA ALA A 61 2.31 27.03 -5.73
C ALA A 61 3.20 27.99 -6.53
N PHE A 62 3.73 27.56 -7.68
CA PHE A 62 4.70 28.31 -8.45
C PHE A 62 4.26 28.43 -9.92
N ASP A 63 4.72 29.49 -10.58
CA ASP A 63 4.46 29.70 -12.01
C ASP A 63 5.00 28.53 -12.85
N ASP A 64 4.31 28.21 -13.96
CA ASP A 64 4.64 27.07 -14.81
C ASP A 64 6.08 27.10 -15.35
N ASP A 65 6.58 28.29 -15.71
CA ASP A 65 7.92 28.50 -16.26
C ASP A 65 9.00 28.72 -15.18
N SER A 66 8.66 28.57 -13.89
CA SER A 66 9.60 28.79 -12.80
C SER A 66 10.62 27.66 -12.65
N ARG A 67 11.77 28.00 -12.07
CA ARG A 67 12.82 27.02 -11.74
C ARG A 67 12.31 25.99 -10.73
N GLU A 68 11.48 26.42 -9.80
CA GLU A 68 10.87 25.60 -8.76
C GLU A 68 9.94 24.54 -9.37
N THR A 69 9.05 24.93 -10.28
CA THR A 69 8.19 24.00 -11.02
C THR A 69 9.01 22.96 -11.79
N GLU A 70 10.07 23.39 -12.47
CA GLU A 70 10.96 22.49 -13.22
C GLU A 70 11.66 21.46 -12.30
N ILE A 71 12.08 21.87 -11.09
CA ILE A 71 12.67 20.97 -10.09
C ILE A 71 11.65 19.94 -9.61
N LEU A 72 10.45 20.38 -9.24
CA LEU A 72 9.40 19.51 -8.73
C LEU A 72 9.03 18.45 -9.79
N ILE A 73 8.73 18.87 -11.02
CA ILE A 73 8.34 17.96 -12.11
C ILE A 73 9.47 16.98 -12.44
N ARG A 74 10.72 17.45 -12.50
CA ARG A 74 11.87 16.56 -12.75
C ARG A 74 12.02 15.51 -11.66
N CYS A 75 11.89 15.88 -10.39
CA CYS A 75 11.94 14.93 -9.28
C CYS A 75 10.79 13.92 -9.34
N ALA A 76 9.56 14.38 -9.55
CA ALA A 76 8.37 13.52 -9.68
C ALA A 76 8.49 12.53 -10.84
N ARG A 77 9.13 12.89 -11.96
CA ARG A 77 9.29 11.99 -13.12
C ARG A 77 10.56 11.13 -13.07
N ALA A 78 11.46 11.36 -12.11
CA ALA A 78 12.79 10.74 -12.14
C ALA A 78 12.72 9.19 -12.16
N PHE A 79 11.75 8.59 -11.48
CA PHE A 79 11.61 7.13 -11.47
C PHE A 79 11.30 6.51 -12.83
N LEU A 80 10.67 7.26 -13.74
CA LEU A 80 10.34 6.79 -15.10
C LEU A 80 11.59 6.45 -15.93
N SER A 81 12.75 6.96 -15.52
CA SER A 81 14.05 6.68 -16.12
C SER A 81 15.01 6.01 -15.12
N GLU A 82 14.48 5.34 -14.11
CA GLU A 82 15.23 4.69 -13.02
C GLU A 82 16.15 5.66 -12.23
N GLN A 83 15.89 6.96 -12.29
CA GLN A 83 16.64 8.00 -11.59
C GLN A 83 15.96 8.41 -10.28
N SER A 84 16.70 9.13 -9.44
CA SER A 84 16.21 9.66 -8.15
C SER A 84 16.44 11.18 -8.08
N CYS A 85 15.86 11.82 -7.07
CA CYS A 85 15.95 13.26 -6.88
C CYS A 85 17.31 13.68 -6.29
N ASN A 86 17.82 14.81 -6.73
CA ASN A 86 19.06 15.40 -6.22
C ASN A 86 18.74 16.29 -5.00
N LEU A 87 19.33 15.96 -3.85
CA LEU A 87 19.09 16.67 -2.58
C LEU A 87 19.54 18.14 -2.60
N SER A 88 20.46 18.51 -3.51
CA SER A 88 20.84 19.90 -3.74
C SER A 88 19.75 20.73 -4.43
N GLU A 89 18.82 20.09 -5.12
CA GLU A 89 17.69 20.75 -5.78
C GLU A 89 16.42 20.64 -4.95
N ILE A 90 16.18 19.46 -4.36
CA ILE A 90 14.98 19.17 -3.59
C ILE A 90 15.28 18.18 -2.48
N SER A 91 14.96 18.57 -1.25
CA SER A 91 15.05 17.71 -0.06
C SER A 91 13.66 17.43 0.50
N PRO A 92 13.49 16.35 1.30
CA PRO A 92 12.23 16.05 1.96
C PRO A 92 11.74 17.23 2.78
N ILE A 93 10.42 17.40 2.90
CA ILE A 93 9.80 18.56 3.55
C ILE A 93 10.33 18.80 4.98
N GLY A 94 10.59 17.73 5.73
CA GLY A 94 11.10 17.79 7.11
C GLY A 94 12.61 17.70 7.25
N ALA A 95 13.38 17.71 6.15
CA ALA A 95 14.83 17.54 6.18
C ALA A 95 15.52 18.59 7.08
N GLY A 96 16.54 18.14 7.83
CA GLY A 96 17.29 18.98 8.76
C GLY A 96 16.56 19.27 10.08
N THR A 97 15.35 18.74 10.29
CA THR A 97 14.58 18.91 11.52
C THR A 97 14.20 17.54 12.10
N LEU A 98 14.53 17.31 13.38
CA LEU A 98 14.08 16.11 14.07
C LEU A 98 12.58 16.22 14.36
N ARG A 99 11.78 15.27 13.87
CA ARG A 99 10.32 15.23 14.08
C ARG A 99 9.64 16.58 13.80
N ALA A 100 9.84 17.07 12.58
CA ALA A 100 9.37 18.36 12.15
C ALA A 100 7.86 18.53 12.32
N THR A 101 7.43 19.70 12.82
CA THR A 101 6.03 20.13 12.71
C THR A 101 5.82 20.73 11.33
N ILE A 102 5.03 20.06 10.50
CA ILE A 102 4.85 20.44 9.10
C ILE A 102 3.61 21.31 8.94
N PRO A 103 3.75 22.59 8.53
CA PRO A 103 2.60 23.41 8.20
C PRO A 103 2.03 23.00 6.84
N LEU A 104 0.72 23.18 6.66
CA LEU A 104 0.03 22.89 5.39
C LEU A 104 0.70 23.58 4.19
N SER A 105 1.20 24.81 4.35
CA SER A 105 1.91 25.54 3.29
C SER A 105 3.15 24.80 2.76
N SER A 106 3.84 24.03 3.60
CA SER A 106 4.99 23.24 3.16
C SER A 106 4.57 22.08 2.25
N ILE A 107 3.36 21.54 2.45
CA ILE A 107 2.76 20.51 1.59
C ILE A 107 2.27 21.17 0.30
N THR A 108 1.57 22.31 0.40
CA THR A 108 1.11 23.09 -0.76
C THR A 108 2.24 23.42 -1.73
N ASN A 109 3.41 23.80 -1.22
CA ASN A 109 4.61 24.10 -2.02
C ASN A 109 5.22 22.89 -2.73
N ARG A 110 4.75 21.67 -2.44
CA ARG A 110 5.22 20.43 -3.07
C ARG A 110 4.15 19.75 -3.94
N LEU A 111 3.00 20.39 -4.13
CA LEU A 111 1.91 19.88 -4.96
C LEU A 111 2.18 20.09 -6.45
N LEU A 112 2.11 18.98 -7.18
CA LEU A 112 2.04 18.91 -8.63
C LEU A 112 0.69 18.34 -9.02
N VAL A 113 -0.03 19.03 -9.91
CA VAL A 113 -1.34 18.59 -10.35
C VAL A 113 -1.50 18.63 -11.85
N SER A 114 -2.38 17.78 -12.37
CA SER A 114 -2.80 17.85 -13.78
C SER A 114 -3.97 18.81 -14.02
N HIS A 115 -4.78 19.06 -12.99
CA HIS A 115 -5.91 19.97 -13.01
C HIS A 115 -5.95 20.72 -11.68
N SER A 116 -6.26 22.03 -11.70
CA SER A 116 -6.25 22.87 -10.48
C SER A 116 -7.21 22.36 -9.40
N TRP A 117 -8.37 21.85 -9.80
CA TRP A 117 -9.39 21.32 -8.88
C TRP A 117 -8.85 20.20 -7.98
N MET A 118 -7.86 19.44 -8.45
CA MET A 118 -7.24 18.36 -7.69
C MET A 118 -6.48 18.92 -6.47
N ALA A 119 -5.78 20.04 -6.63
CA ALA A 119 -5.10 20.71 -5.53
C ALA A 119 -6.11 21.39 -4.60
N ASP A 120 -7.11 22.07 -5.16
CA ASP A 120 -8.14 22.76 -4.38
C ASP A 120 -8.87 21.77 -3.45
N SER A 121 -9.34 20.65 -4.00
CA SER A 121 -10.01 19.59 -3.24
C SER A 121 -9.08 18.94 -2.21
N PHE A 122 -7.82 18.69 -2.57
CA PHE A 122 -6.84 18.12 -1.65
C PHE A 122 -6.56 19.01 -0.44
N ILE A 123 -6.37 20.31 -0.66
CA ILE A 123 -6.11 21.29 0.38
C ILE A 123 -7.34 21.43 1.29
N GLU A 124 -8.54 21.61 0.70
CA GLU A 124 -9.80 21.69 1.44
C GLU A 124 -10.05 20.42 2.27
N THR A 125 -9.69 19.25 1.74
CA THR A 125 -9.75 17.98 2.44
C THR A 125 -8.78 17.92 3.62
N LEU A 126 -7.52 18.36 3.47
CA LEU A 126 -6.56 18.41 4.56
C LEU A 126 -6.99 19.39 5.67
N GLU A 127 -7.57 20.53 5.30
CA GLU A 127 -8.18 21.47 6.24
C GLU A 127 -9.38 20.86 6.96
N THR A 128 -10.20 20.08 6.27
CA THR A 128 -11.35 19.36 6.85
C THR A 128 -10.90 18.26 7.81
N ILE A 129 -9.80 17.57 7.50
CA ILE A 129 -9.21 16.54 8.37
C ILE A 129 -8.65 17.16 9.65
N ASP A 130 -8.03 18.35 9.56
CA ASP A 130 -7.44 19.11 10.68
C ASP A 130 -6.60 18.24 11.65
N ASN A 131 -5.63 17.50 11.10
CA ASN A 131 -4.80 16.58 11.87
C ASN A 131 -3.30 16.86 11.67
N GLN A 132 -2.65 17.45 12.68
CA GLN A 132 -1.23 17.77 12.63
C GLN A 132 -0.32 16.52 12.59
N GLU A 133 -0.74 15.38 13.17
CA GLU A 133 0.04 14.14 13.09
C GLU A 133 0.11 13.63 11.64
N LEU A 134 -1.01 13.71 10.90
CA LEU A 134 -1.02 13.43 9.46
C LEU A 134 -0.10 14.39 8.70
N LEU A 135 -0.19 15.70 8.94
CA LEU A 135 0.67 16.68 8.26
C LEU A 135 2.15 16.39 8.52
N ASN A 136 2.52 16.00 9.74
CA ASN A 136 3.90 15.67 10.10
C ASN A 136 4.45 14.48 9.30
N MET A 137 3.60 13.53 8.90
CA MET A 137 4.02 12.38 8.09
C MET A 137 4.50 12.79 6.69
N PHE A 138 4.10 13.96 6.17
CA PHE A 138 4.68 14.49 4.93
C PHE A 138 6.16 14.90 5.06
N GLY A 139 6.72 14.92 6.27
CA GLY A 139 8.14 15.28 6.49
C GLY A 139 9.11 14.45 5.65
N SER A 140 8.77 13.21 5.33
CA SER A 140 9.59 12.29 4.52
C SER A 140 9.33 12.38 3.01
N VAL A 141 8.52 13.32 2.55
CA VAL A 141 8.10 13.47 1.15
C VAL A 141 8.85 14.62 0.46
N ASN A 142 9.27 14.38 -0.79
CA ASN A 142 9.81 15.38 -1.72
C ASN A 142 8.71 16.06 -2.52
N THR A 143 7.83 15.30 -3.19
CA THR A 143 6.71 15.85 -3.98
C THR A 143 5.41 15.09 -3.73
N ILE A 144 4.29 15.79 -3.87
CA ILE A 144 2.93 15.23 -3.84
C ILE A 144 2.35 15.43 -5.25
N VAL A 145 2.03 14.34 -5.92
CA VAL A 145 1.56 14.35 -7.32
C VAL A 145 0.11 13.88 -7.37
N ILE A 146 -0.78 14.68 -7.96
CA ILE A 146 -2.19 14.31 -8.17
C ILE A 146 -2.49 14.50 -9.66
N SER A 147 -2.58 13.41 -10.41
CA SER A 147 -2.69 13.47 -11.87
C SER A 147 -3.82 12.57 -12.36
N HIS A 148 -4.49 12.98 -13.44
CA HIS A 148 -5.65 12.29 -14.02
C HIS A 148 -5.35 10.84 -14.41
N ASP A 149 -4.08 10.50 -14.61
CA ASP A 149 -3.55 9.22 -15.09
C ASP A 149 -2.82 8.41 -14.00
N VAL A 150 -2.89 8.83 -12.73
CA VAL A 150 -2.39 8.05 -11.58
C VAL A 150 -3.47 7.07 -11.13
N LEU A 151 -3.22 5.78 -11.38
CA LEU A 151 -4.03 4.66 -10.91
C LEU A 151 -3.13 3.44 -10.76
N PRO A 152 -3.04 2.82 -9.56
CA PRO A 152 -3.46 3.33 -8.24
C PRO A 152 -2.64 4.53 -7.73
N SER A 153 -3.01 5.01 -6.54
CA SER A 153 -2.10 5.77 -5.68
C SER A 153 -0.91 4.91 -5.23
N PHE A 154 0.25 5.52 -5.04
CA PHE A 154 1.45 4.84 -4.51
C PHE A 154 2.48 5.85 -3.98
N TYR A 155 3.35 5.38 -3.09
CA TYR A 155 4.59 6.05 -2.74
C TYR A 155 5.77 5.48 -3.54
N SER A 156 6.63 6.35 -4.07
CA SER A 156 7.89 5.92 -4.70
C SER A 156 9.07 6.16 -3.76
N PRO A 157 9.72 5.09 -3.22
CA PRO A 157 10.95 5.25 -2.47
C PRO A 157 12.09 5.79 -3.36
N ARG A 158 11.99 5.70 -4.69
CA ARG A 158 13.02 6.23 -5.57
C ARG A 158 13.04 7.76 -5.61
N THR A 159 11.87 8.39 -5.63
CA THR A 159 11.78 9.86 -5.68
C THR A 159 11.40 10.48 -4.35
N GLY A 160 11.05 9.66 -3.35
CA GLY A 160 10.48 10.14 -2.09
C GLY A 160 9.16 10.87 -2.33
N SER A 161 8.40 10.51 -3.37
CA SER A 161 7.19 11.22 -3.76
C SER A 161 5.97 10.34 -3.61
N VAL A 162 4.84 10.95 -3.27
CA VAL A 162 3.54 10.28 -3.22
C VAL A 162 2.72 10.68 -4.44
N TYR A 163 2.08 9.70 -5.07
CA TYR A 163 1.24 9.86 -6.24
C TYR A 163 -0.17 9.43 -5.84
N LEU A 164 -1.15 10.31 -6.01
CA LEU A 164 -2.51 10.12 -5.55
C LEU A 164 -3.46 9.98 -6.73
N ASN A 165 -4.27 8.93 -6.72
CA ASN A 165 -5.38 8.75 -7.63
C ASN A 165 -6.43 9.83 -7.36
N PRO A 166 -6.77 10.67 -8.36
CA PRO A 166 -7.74 11.75 -8.20
C PRO A 166 -9.18 11.27 -7.98
N SER A 167 -9.48 9.98 -8.14
CA SER A 167 -10.77 9.40 -7.76
C SER A 167 -11.11 9.61 -6.27
N TYR A 168 -10.10 9.81 -5.43
CA TYR A 168 -10.28 10.14 -4.02
C TYR A 168 -10.71 11.58 -3.78
N LEU A 169 -10.71 12.45 -4.80
CA LEU A 169 -10.84 13.92 -4.61
C LEU A 169 -11.93 14.58 -5.44
N TRP A 170 -12.51 13.93 -6.44
CA TRP A 170 -13.56 14.56 -7.25
C TRP A 170 -14.76 14.94 -6.38
N ARG A 171 -15.35 16.10 -6.67
CA ARG A 171 -16.47 16.69 -5.94
C ARG A 171 -17.74 16.76 -6.77
N ASN A 172 -17.63 16.66 -8.09
CA ASN A 172 -18.75 16.69 -9.02
C ASN A 172 -18.43 15.94 -10.33
N VAL A 173 -19.46 15.75 -11.15
CA VAL A 173 -19.38 15.04 -12.44
C VAL A 173 -18.37 15.65 -13.42
N ASP A 174 -18.21 16.97 -13.45
CA ASP A 174 -17.28 17.63 -14.38
C ASP A 174 -15.83 17.30 -14.01
N GLU A 175 -15.50 17.31 -12.71
CA GLU A 175 -14.19 16.89 -12.21
C GLU A 175 -13.95 15.39 -12.47
N TRP A 176 -14.94 14.54 -12.18
CA TRP A 176 -14.88 13.10 -12.46
C TRP A 176 -14.64 12.80 -13.96
N ALA A 177 -15.23 13.59 -14.85
CA ALA A 177 -15.07 13.43 -16.30
C ALA A 177 -13.63 13.69 -16.79
N THR A 178 -12.81 14.40 -16.00
CA THR A 178 -11.40 14.68 -16.34
C THR A 178 -10.42 13.56 -15.95
N ILE A 179 -10.87 12.52 -15.22
CA ILE A 179 -10.02 11.41 -14.73
C ILE A 179 -9.97 10.28 -15.76
N ASP A 180 -8.78 9.72 -16.02
CA ASP A 180 -8.61 8.57 -16.90
C ASP A 180 -9.42 7.36 -16.38
N LYS A 181 -10.27 6.80 -17.24
CA LYS A 181 -11.08 5.60 -16.94
C LYS A 181 -10.34 4.30 -17.27
N LYS A 182 -9.00 4.31 -17.23
CA LYS A 182 -8.20 3.11 -17.52
C LYS A 182 -8.60 2.02 -16.54
N GLU A 183 -8.76 0.80 -17.04
CA GLU A 183 -9.03 -0.34 -16.18
C GLU A 183 -7.80 -0.61 -15.32
N ASP A 184 -8.00 -0.77 -14.01
CA ASP A 184 -6.93 -1.19 -13.12
C ASP A 184 -6.49 -2.61 -13.51
N PRO A 185 -5.25 -2.84 -13.97
CA PRO A 185 -4.80 -4.15 -14.45
C PRO A 185 -4.83 -5.23 -13.36
N ARG A 186 -5.02 -4.85 -12.09
CA ARG A 186 -5.10 -5.74 -10.93
C ARG A 186 -6.51 -6.33 -10.75
N THR A 187 -7.51 -5.91 -11.52
CA THR A 187 -8.88 -6.44 -11.47
C THR A 187 -8.94 -7.95 -11.69
N ASP A 188 -8.02 -8.50 -12.48
CA ASP A 188 -7.96 -9.94 -12.79
C ASP A 188 -7.15 -10.78 -11.78
N TYR A 189 -6.48 -10.15 -10.81
CA TYR A 189 -5.64 -10.87 -9.86
C TYR A 189 -6.46 -11.76 -8.91
N GLY A 190 -5.95 -12.95 -8.61
CA GLY A 190 -6.63 -13.88 -7.69
C GLY A 190 -7.94 -14.49 -8.19
N ARG A 191 -8.37 -14.23 -9.43
CA ARG A 191 -9.63 -14.79 -9.99
C ARG A 191 -9.72 -16.31 -9.94
N GLU A 192 -8.59 -17.01 -9.98
CA GLU A 192 -8.51 -18.47 -9.89
C GLU A 192 -8.58 -19.02 -8.45
N LEU A 193 -8.46 -18.17 -7.43
CA LEU A 193 -8.58 -18.57 -6.02
C LEU A 193 -10.03 -18.80 -5.63
N GLN A 194 -10.27 -19.65 -4.64
CA GLN A 194 -11.62 -19.90 -4.08
C GLN A 194 -12.07 -18.81 -3.09
N MET A 195 -11.18 -17.88 -2.75
CA MET A 195 -11.39 -16.89 -1.71
C MET A 195 -10.96 -15.50 -2.16
N MET A 196 -11.50 -14.49 -1.48
CA MET A 196 -11.01 -13.11 -1.51
C MET A 196 -10.89 -12.58 -0.08
N GLY A 197 -9.95 -11.66 0.11
CA GLY A 197 -9.81 -10.89 1.35
C GLY A 197 -10.55 -9.57 1.20
N PHE A 198 -11.43 -9.28 2.15
CA PHE A 198 -12.24 -8.06 2.20
C PHE A 198 -11.91 -7.26 3.46
N SER A 199 -11.95 -5.94 3.35
CA SER A 199 -11.80 -5.03 4.48
C SER A 199 -12.64 -3.77 4.31
N ARG A 200 -13.25 -3.28 5.39
CA ARG A 200 -13.93 -1.97 5.41
C ARG A 200 -13.79 -1.30 6.76
N PHE A 201 -13.85 0.03 6.80
CA PHE A 201 -13.99 0.80 8.03
C PHE A 201 -15.44 1.13 8.32
N ILE A 202 -15.85 0.92 9.58
CA ILE A 202 -17.19 1.22 10.06
C ILE A 202 -17.16 2.02 11.38
N ASP A 203 -18.24 2.74 11.66
CA ASP A 203 -18.50 3.29 12.99
C ASP A 203 -19.03 2.15 13.88
N PRO A 204 -18.41 1.86 15.04
CA PRO A 204 -18.83 0.76 15.89
C PRO A 204 -20.22 0.95 16.52
N THR A 205 -20.78 2.17 16.52
CA THR A 205 -22.05 2.53 17.17
C THR A 205 -23.25 2.21 16.30
N ASP A 206 -23.28 2.75 15.08
CA ASP A 206 -24.37 2.56 14.13
C ASP A 206 -24.06 1.49 13.06
N LYS A 207 -22.81 1.00 13.06
CA LYS A 207 -22.26 0.01 12.15
C LYS A 207 -22.11 0.54 10.72
N ASN A 208 -22.34 1.81 10.42
CA ASN A 208 -22.25 2.37 9.05
C ASN A 208 -20.81 2.50 8.56
N ARG A 209 -20.63 2.50 7.24
CA ARG A 209 -19.31 2.72 6.64
C ARG A 209 -18.85 4.14 6.97
N VAL A 210 -17.56 4.27 7.26
CA VAL A 210 -16.93 5.56 7.55
C VAL A 210 -16.48 6.24 6.26
N THR A 211 -16.12 5.47 5.24
CA THR A 211 -15.67 5.99 3.94
C THR A 211 -16.82 5.95 2.94
N THR A 212 -16.88 6.96 2.07
CA THR A 212 -17.74 7.01 0.89
C THR A 212 -16.99 6.46 -0.33
N SER A 213 -17.69 5.87 -1.29
CA SER A 213 -17.09 5.37 -2.53
C SER A 213 -16.41 6.48 -3.32
N ASN A 214 -15.29 6.12 -3.92
CA ASN A 214 -14.55 6.97 -4.84
C ASN A 214 -15.07 6.89 -6.27
N ARG A 215 -16.05 6.02 -6.54
CA ARG A 215 -16.66 5.89 -7.87
C ARG A 215 -17.84 6.82 -8.00
N TYR A 216 -17.95 7.39 -9.18
CA TYR A 216 -19.15 8.11 -9.57
C TYR A 216 -20.32 7.15 -9.71
N SER A 217 -21.48 7.59 -9.24
CA SER A 217 -22.79 7.00 -9.57
C SER A 217 -23.80 8.13 -9.68
N ASP A 218 -24.92 7.89 -10.35
CA ASP A 218 -26.02 8.87 -10.43
C ASP A 218 -26.69 9.11 -9.06
N GLU A 219 -26.41 8.26 -8.06
CA GLU A 219 -26.82 8.44 -6.66
C GLU A 219 -25.80 9.28 -5.86
N ASN A 220 -24.56 9.36 -6.36
CA ASN A 220 -23.43 10.11 -5.81
C ASN A 220 -22.92 11.14 -6.83
N GLU A 221 -23.74 12.11 -7.24
CA GLU A 221 -23.29 13.08 -8.27
C GLU A 221 -22.32 14.14 -7.71
N THR A 222 -22.32 14.35 -6.39
CA THR A 222 -21.49 15.35 -5.70
C THR A 222 -20.95 14.83 -4.37
N ARG A 223 -19.73 15.25 -4.02
CA ARG A 223 -19.09 14.90 -2.74
C ARG A 223 -18.60 16.14 -2.01
N LEU A 224 -18.96 16.24 -0.74
CA LEU A 224 -18.43 17.26 0.18
C LEU A 224 -17.06 16.83 0.70
N SER A 225 -16.23 17.81 1.07
CA SER A 225 -14.91 17.58 1.68
C SER A 225 -15.00 16.71 2.95
N SER A 226 -16.10 16.78 3.71
CA SER A 226 -16.36 15.91 4.86
C SER A 226 -16.63 14.44 4.50
N GLU A 227 -17.11 14.17 3.29
CA GLU A 227 -17.33 12.81 2.76
C GLU A 227 -16.07 12.25 2.11
N ILE A 228 -15.24 13.13 1.53
CA ILE A 228 -13.93 12.80 0.96
C ILE A 228 -12.90 12.49 2.07
N ALA A 229 -12.89 13.31 3.13
CA ALA A 229 -11.88 13.30 4.17
C ALA A 229 -11.56 11.94 4.80
N PRO A 230 -12.53 11.05 5.12
CA PRO A 230 -12.21 9.76 5.73
C PRO A 230 -11.47 8.81 4.77
N GLY A 231 -11.90 8.75 3.51
CA GLY A 231 -11.26 7.92 2.48
C GLY A 231 -9.87 8.44 2.13
N MET A 232 -9.73 9.76 1.95
CA MET A 232 -8.44 10.38 1.70
C MET A 232 -7.49 10.28 2.89
N PHE A 233 -7.98 10.42 4.13
CA PHE A 233 -7.16 10.22 5.33
C PHE A 233 -6.60 8.80 5.42
N SER A 234 -7.44 7.79 5.20
CA SER A 234 -7.01 6.39 5.17
C SER A 234 -5.94 6.16 4.10
N LEU A 235 -6.15 6.66 2.88
CA LEU A 235 -5.17 6.58 1.80
C LEU A 235 -3.86 7.30 2.15
N LEU A 236 -3.93 8.54 2.64
CA LEU A 236 -2.73 9.32 2.97
C LEU A 236 -1.94 8.69 4.09
N VAL A 237 -2.58 8.20 5.15
CA VAL A 237 -1.86 7.49 6.21
C VAL A 237 -1.16 6.27 5.64
N HIS A 238 -1.79 5.53 4.73
CA HIS A 238 -1.17 4.37 4.08
C HIS A 238 0.08 4.76 3.28
N GLU A 239 -0.05 5.68 2.32
CA GLU A 239 1.08 6.06 1.46
C GLU A 239 2.19 6.79 2.22
N LEU A 240 1.82 7.61 3.20
CA LEU A 240 2.80 8.30 4.04
C LEU A 240 3.42 7.35 5.07
N ALA A 241 2.77 6.24 5.45
CA ALA A 241 3.41 5.20 6.24
C ALA A 241 4.58 4.60 5.47
N HIS A 242 4.43 4.34 4.17
CA HIS A 242 5.56 3.94 3.31
C HIS A 242 6.66 5.00 3.33
N ALA A 243 6.32 6.28 3.14
CA ALA A 243 7.33 7.36 3.19
C ALA A 243 8.12 7.38 4.51
N ASN A 244 7.42 7.20 5.64
CA ASN A 244 8.04 7.18 6.97
C ASN A 244 8.65 5.82 7.34
N ASP A 245 8.35 4.75 6.62
CA ASP A 245 9.03 3.47 6.72
C ASP A 245 10.43 3.55 6.08
N PHE A 246 10.48 4.02 4.83
CA PHE A 246 11.72 4.15 4.08
C PHE A 246 12.64 5.27 4.61
N LEU A 247 12.05 6.38 5.09
CA LEU A 247 12.76 7.48 5.73
C LEU A 247 12.07 7.87 7.04
N PRO A 248 12.38 7.20 8.16
CA PRO A 248 11.74 7.48 9.44
C PRO A 248 11.98 8.91 9.95
N PRO A 249 11.06 9.50 10.73
CA PRO A 249 11.18 10.87 11.24
C PRO A 249 12.48 11.16 12.01
N ASN A 250 13.04 10.15 12.67
CA ASN A 250 14.31 10.28 13.40
C ASN A 250 15.53 10.43 12.47
N SER A 251 15.41 10.01 11.20
CA SER A 251 16.47 10.08 10.19
C SER A 251 16.49 11.44 9.47
N LEU A 252 15.40 12.22 9.52
CA LEU A 252 15.27 13.50 8.80
C LEU A 252 16.33 14.54 9.20
N LEU A 253 16.79 14.52 10.45
CA LEU A 253 17.86 15.42 10.91
C LEU A 253 19.20 15.15 10.21
N ALA A 254 19.44 13.90 9.78
CA ALA A 254 20.70 13.47 9.18
C ALA A 254 20.71 13.59 7.65
N ILE A 255 19.60 14.00 7.02
CA ILE A 255 19.54 14.18 5.57
C ILE A 255 20.37 15.41 5.16
N PRO A 256 21.40 15.24 4.32
CA PRO A 256 22.21 16.35 3.85
C PRO A 256 21.50 17.12 2.73
N ASN A 257 22.05 18.28 2.39
CA ASN A 257 21.57 19.13 1.30
C ASN A 257 22.28 18.86 -0.04
N TYR A 258 22.84 17.66 -0.22
CA TYR A 258 23.53 17.25 -1.44
C TYR A 258 23.48 15.73 -1.61
N GLY A 259 23.70 15.25 -2.83
CA GLY A 259 23.70 13.82 -3.15
C GLY A 259 22.37 13.33 -3.72
N VAL A 260 22.22 12.02 -3.83
CA VAL A 260 21.04 11.37 -4.41
C VAL A 260 20.13 10.89 -3.28
N PHE A 261 18.83 11.19 -3.32
CA PHE A 261 17.88 10.88 -2.25
C PHE A 261 17.93 9.40 -1.83
N THR A 262 17.99 8.47 -2.79
CA THR A 262 18.03 7.02 -2.51
C THR A 262 19.24 6.56 -1.69
N ASP A 263 20.35 7.30 -1.71
CA ASP A 263 21.56 6.94 -0.95
C ASP A 263 21.35 7.04 0.57
N TYR A 264 20.27 7.69 1.00
CA TYR A 264 19.94 7.94 2.40
C TYR A 264 18.78 7.08 2.92
N LEU A 265 18.29 6.14 2.12
CA LEU A 265 17.30 5.15 2.54
C LEU A 265 18.03 3.97 3.22
N TYR A 266 18.21 4.07 4.54
CA TYR A 266 18.99 3.10 5.31
C TYR A 266 18.16 1.88 5.71
N ALA A 267 18.37 0.76 5.01
CA ALA A 267 17.64 -0.49 5.27
C ALA A 267 17.57 -0.90 6.76
N PRO A 268 18.65 -0.88 7.56
CA PRO A 268 18.56 -1.28 8.99
C PRO A 268 17.65 -0.39 9.84
N ASN A 269 17.43 0.87 9.42
CA ASN A 269 16.63 1.83 10.17
C ASN A 269 15.16 1.83 9.75
N MET A 270 14.81 1.21 8.62
CA MET A 270 13.44 1.17 8.14
C MET A 270 12.55 0.39 9.14
N VAL A 271 11.31 0.84 9.29
CA VAL A 271 10.36 0.36 10.32
C VAL A 271 9.96 -1.08 10.07
N GLN A 272 9.72 -1.47 8.81
CA GLN A 272 9.36 -2.83 8.41
C GLN A 272 10.45 -3.86 8.73
N ASN A 273 11.73 -3.50 8.61
CA ASN A 273 12.84 -4.37 8.97
C ASN A 273 12.89 -4.63 10.48
N GLN A 274 12.66 -3.59 11.30
CA GLN A 274 12.56 -3.74 12.75
C GLN A 274 11.31 -4.54 13.14
N LEU A 275 10.15 -4.24 12.55
CA LEU A 275 8.89 -4.94 12.79
C LEU A 275 9.03 -6.44 12.49
N LYS A 276 9.64 -6.79 11.35
CA LYS A 276 9.92 -8.18 10.95
C LYS A 276 10.88 -8.87 11.92
N GLN A 277 11.89 -8.16 12.43
CA GLN A 277 12.84 -8.72 13.38
C GLN A 277 12.17 -9.10 14.70
N TYR A 278 11.28 -8.25 15.21
CA TYR A 278 10.61 -8.47 16.50
C TYR A 278 9.36 -9.33 16.39
N TRP A 279 8.52 -9.11 15.37
CA TRP A 279 7.22 -9.74 15.17
C TRP A 279 6.97 -10.07 13.70
N PRO A 280 7.67 -11.09 13.15
CA PRO A 280 7.50 -11.47 11.75
C PRO A 280 6.12 -12.08 11.52
N LEU A 281 5.48 -11.71 10.41
CA LEU A 281 4.39 -12.51 9.85
C LEU A 281 4.92 -13.90 9.48
N ARG A 282 4.23 -14.97 9.88
CA ARG A 282 4.73 -16.35 9.79
C ARG A 282 4.08 -17.16 8.68
N SER A 283 2.83 -16.86 8.34
CA SER A 283 2.05 -17.69 7.41
C SER A 283 2.58 -17.61 5.98
N THR A 284 3.27 -18.68 5.56
CA THR A 284 3.72 -18.83 4.16
C THR A 284 2.54 -18.97 3.20
N THR A 285 1.45 -19.58 3.65
CA THR A 285 0.20 -19.67 2.87
C THR A 285 -0.36 -18.29 2.55
N LEU A 286 -0.47 -17.41 3.54
CA LEU A 286 -1.01 -16.05 3.32
C LEU A 286 -0.08 -15.19 2.47
N LYS A 287 1.23 -15.30 2.66
CA LYS A 287 2.24 -14.65 1.79
C LYS A 287 2.08 -15.06 0.33
N ASN A 288 1.93 -16.36 0.08
CA ASN A 288 1.76 -16.89 -1.28
C ASN A 288 0.41 -16.47 -1.88
N LEU A 289 -0.66 -16.42 -1.08
CA LEU A 289 -1.96 -15.91 -1.53
C LEU A 289 -1.86 -14.42 -1.88
N ALA A 290 -1.19 -13.61 -1.05
CA ALA A 290 -0.99 -12.19 -1.27
C ALA A 290 -0.24 -11.91 -2.57
N SER A 291 0.80 -12.67 -2.89
CA SER A 291 1.48 -12.50 -4.18
C SER A 291 0.60 -12.82 -5.39
N VAL A 292 -0.40 -13.70 -5.25
CA VAL A 292 -1.38 -13.92 -6.33
C VAL A 292 -2.39 -12.79 -6.38
N MET A 293 -2.88 -12.33 -5.23
CA MET A 293 -3.96 -11.34 -5.12
C MET A 293 -3.50 -9.91 -5.43
N PHE A 294 -2.24 -9.57 -5.17
CA PHE A 294 -1.75 -8.19 -5.20
C PHE A 294 -0.55 -7.97 -6.13
N GLU A 295 0.23 -9.02 -6.41
CA GLU A 295 1.43 -8.93 -7.27
C GLU A 295 1.25 -9.61 -8.64
N GLY A 296 0.07 -10.17 -8.92
CA GLY A 296 -0.25 -10.81 -10.20
C GLY A 296 0.47 -12.13 -10.46
N LYS A 297 1.06 -12.78 -9.44
CA LYS A 297 1.66 -14.11 -9.61
C LYS A 297 0.57 -15.14 -9.94
N THR A 298 0.90 -16.09 -10.80
CA THR A 298 0.02 -17.23 -11.10
C THR A 298 -0.15 -18.13 -9.87
N ALA A 299 -1.39 -18.49 -9.55
CA ALA A 299 -1.69 -19.42 -8.46
C ALA A 299 -1.28 -20.84 -8.83
N THR A 300 -0.63 -21.51 -7.89
CA THR A 300 -0.37 -22.95 -7.96
C THR A 300 -1.65 -23.75 -7.67
N ASP A 301 -1.71 -25.01 -8.11
CA ASP A 301 -2.85 -25.89 -7.82
C ASP A 301 -3.17 -25.99 -6.32
N ARG A 302 -2.13 -26.01 -5.48
CA ARG A 302 -2.28 -25.98 -4.02
C ARG A 302 -2.94 -24.70 -3.52
N LEU A 303 -2.62 -23.54 -4.09
CA LEU A 303 -3.24 -22.27 -3.68
C LEU A 303 -4.69 -22.18 -4.14
N LYS A 304 -5.03 -22.77 -5.29
CA LYS A 304 -6.40 -22.87 -5.80
C LYS A 304 -7.29 -23.71 -4.90
N GLU A 305 -6.72 -24.62 -4.10
CA GLU A 305 -7.43 -25.45 -3.14
C GLU A 305 -7.64 -24.79 -1.77
N VAL A 306 -6.95 -23.67 -1.47
CA VAL A 306 -7.08 -23.00 -0.18
C VAL A 306 -8.49 -22.39 -0.04
N THR A 307 -9.24 -22.85 0.96
CA THR A 307 -10.58 -22.33 1.23
C THR A 307 -10.51 -20.99 1.96
N PRO A 308 -11.55 -20.15 1.91
CA PRO A 308 -11.61 -18.93 2.71
C PRO A 308 -11.52 -19.20 4.22
N LEU A 309 -12.01 -20.35 4.71
CA LEU A 309 -11.87 -20.73 6.12
C LEU A 309 -10.41 -21.09 6.47
N ASP A 310 -9.67 -21.75 5.58
CA ASP A 310 -8.25 -22.05 5.78
C ASP A 310 -7.42 -20.76 5.84
N ALA A 311 -7.69 -19.81 4.94
CA ALA A 311 -7.07 -18.49 4.96
C ALA A 311 -7.40 -17.73 6.25
N GLY A 312 -8.67 -17.73 6.67
CA GLY A 312 -9.10 -17.10 7.91
C GLY A 312 -8.45 -17.67 9.17
N ARG A 313 -8.34 -19.00 9.27
CA ARG A 313 -7.63 -19.64 10.39
C ARG A 313 -6.16 -19.25 10.42
N ALA A 314 -5.49 -19.29 9.28
CA ALA A 314 -4.10 -18.88 9.18
C ALA A 314 -3.90 -17.39 9.52
N PHE A 315 -4.87 -16.54 9.21
CA PHE A 315 -4.81 -15.10 9.46
C PHE A 315 -5.06 -14.79 10.93
N SER A 316 -6.01 -15.48 11.56
CA SER A 316 -6.29 -15.36 12.99
C SER A 316 -5.07 -15.64 13.87
N ASP A 317 -4.23 -16.60 13.47
CA ASP A 317 -3.04 -17.03 14.20
C ASP A 317 -1.81 -16.10 14.02
N ASP A 318 -1.90 -15.10 13.14
CA ASP A 318 -0.78 -14.27 12.73
C ASP A 318 -1.05 -12.76 13.02
N GLY A 319 -0.05 -11.90 12.86
CA GLY A 319 -0.05 -10.54 13.40
C GLY A 319 -0.56 -9.42 12.48
N ALA A 320 -1.02 -9.73 11.27
CA ALA A 320 -1.39 -8.70 10.29
C ALA A 320 -2.73 -8.02 10.62
N ALA A 321 -2.81 -6.72 10.31
CA ALA A 321 -4.05 -5.95 10.39
C ALA A 321 -5.03 -6.29 9.26
N MET A 322 -4.51 -6.47 8.04
CA MET A 322 -5.30 -6.75 6.83
C MET A 322 -4.59 -7.78 5.97
N MET A 323 -5.32 -8.45 5.06
CA MET A 323 -4.72 -9.39 4.10
C MET A 323 -3.65 -8.72 3.22
N TYR A 324 -3.82 -7.43 2.93
CA TYR A 324 -2.86 -6.66 2.14
C TYR A 324 -1.48 -6.55 2.80
N GLY A 325 -1.40 -6.62 4.13
CA GLY A 325 -0.11 -6.61 4.86
C GLY A 325 0.83 -7.78 4.55
N TYR A 326 0.35 -8.83 3.87
CA TYR A 326 1.20 -9.95 3.41
C TYR A 326 1.82 -9.72 2.02
N SER A 327 1.47 -8.62 1.34
CA SER A 327 2.00 -8.27 0.01
C SER A 327 3.49 -7.93 0.07
N TYR A 328 4.22 -8.30 -0.99
CA TYR A 328 5.66 -8.02 -1.16
C TYR A 328 5.94 -6.89 -2.15
N TYR A 329 4.92 -6.17 -2.61
CA TYR A 329 4.98 -5.26 -3.75
C TYR A 329 6.12 -4.22 -3.65
N ASP A 330 6.19 -3.46 -2.56
CA ASP A 330 7.20 -2.40 -2.39
C ASP A 330 8.47 -2.83 -1.70
N SER A 331 8.38 -3.72 -0.72
CA SER A 331 9.49 -4.41 -0.06
C SER A 331 8.88 -5.36 0.96
N TYR A 332 9.64 -6.36 1.43
CA TYR A 332 9.12 -7.28 2.43
C TYR A 332 8.67 -6.51 3.69
N GLY A 333 7.36 -6.44 3.93
CA GLY A 333 6.75 -5.91 5.15
C GLY A 333 6.37 -4.42 5.14
N ALA A 334 6.61 -3.68 4.05
CA ALA A 334 6.18 -2.28 3.97
C ALA A 334 4.64 -2.15 4.10
N GLU A 335 3.91 -3.05 3.43
CA GLU A 335 2.44 -3.09 3.49
C GLU A 335 1.89 -3.46 4.87
N ASP A 336 2.65 -4.24 5.63
CA ASP A 336 2.31 -4.58 7.01
C ASP A 336 2.42 -3.35 7.91
N VAL A 337 3.48 -2.55 7.75
CA VAL A 337 3.64 -1.26 8.44
C VAL A 337 2.52 -0.31 8.06
N ALA A 338 2.23 -0.15 6.77
CA ALA A 338 1.22 0.78 6.28
C ALA A 338 -0.18 0.43 6.78
N THR A 339 -0.60 -0.84 6.62
CA THR A 339 -1.93 -1.29 7.08
C THR A 339 -2.08 -1.23 8.61
N LEU A 340 -1.01 -1.50 9.39
CA LEU A 340 -1.04 -1.34 10.85
C LEU A 340 -1.23 0.12 11.27
N LEU A 341 -0.47 1.05 10.68
CA LEU A 341 -0.60 2.47 11.04
C LEU A 341 -1.94 3.04 10.62
N GLU A 342 -2.44 2.62 9.47
CA GLU A 342 -3.70 3.08 8.93
C GLU A 342 -4.89 2.71 9.83
N GLU A 343 -4.97 1.47 10.28
CA GLU A 343 -5.97 1.04 11.27
C GLU A 343 -5.92 1.90 12.53
N VAL A 344 -4.70 2.15 13.05
CA VAL A 344 -4.49 2.97 14.25
C VAL A 344 -5.00 4.39 14.04
N MET A 345 -4.63 5.02 12.93
CA MET A 345 -4.98 6.40 12.65
C MET A 345 -6.48 6.55 12.34
N MET A 346 -7.10 5.58 11.66
CA MET A 346 -8.54 5.57 11.43
C MET A 346 -9.33 5.46 12.74
N TRP A 347 -8.84 4.64 13.68
CA TRP A 347 -9.38 4.60 15.04
C TRP A 347 -9.21 5.93 15.79
N ILE A 348 -8.01 6.52 15.76
CA ILE A 348 -7.71 7.75 16.49
C ILE A 348 -8.46 8.96 15.93
N GLN A 349 -8.57 9.10 14.61
CA GLN A 349 -9.19 10.25 13.96
C GLN A 349 -10.72 10.14 13.96
N TYR A 350 -11.25 8.99 13.52
CA TYR A 350 -12.67 8.83 13.23
C TYR A 350 -13.41 7.89 14.20
N GLY A 351 -12.72 7.27 15.15
CA GLY A 351 -13.32 6.19 15.96
C GLY A 351 -13.71 4.97 15.12
N ALA A 352 -13.18 4.88 13.89
CA ALA A 352 -13.50 3.83 12.95
C ALA A 352 -12.83 2.52 13.37
N VAL A 353 -13.55 1.41 13.21
CA VAL A 353 -13.00 0.07 13.39
C VAL A 353 -13.11 -0.70 12.08
N SER A 354 -12.17 -1.59 11.82
CA SER A 354 -12.23 -2.42 10.63
C SER A 354 -13.04 -3.69 10.82
N ASP A 355 -13.81 -4.04 9.79
CA ASP A 355 -14.18 -5.42 9.50
C ASP A 355 -13.16 -5.98 8.51
N VAL A 356 -12.62 -7.17 8.77
CA VAL A 356 -11.76 -7.94 7.87
C VAL A 356 -12.34 -9.33 7.69
N ALA A 357 -12.41 -9.84 6.46
CA ALA A 357 -12.99 -11.14 6.19
C ALA A 357 -12.34 -11.89 5.03
N PHE A 358 -12.45 -13.21 5.08
CA PHE A 358 -12.26 -14.07 3.92
C PHE A 358 -13.62 -14.58 3.46
N VAL A 359 -13.96 -14.18 2.24
CA VAL A 359 -15.24 -14.49 1.60
C VAL A 359 -15.04 -15.54 0.51
N ARG A 360 -16.09 -16.27 0.17
CA ARG A 360 -16.10 -17.10 -1.02
C ARG A 360 -15.93 -16.21 -2.25
N ASN A 361 -15.04 -16.59 -3.16
CA ASN A 361 -14.93 -15.94 -4.46
C ASN A 361 -16.05 -16.43 -5.40
N PRO A 362 -17.05 -15.60 -5.73
CA PRO A 362 -18.12 -16.03 -6.62
C PRO A 362 -17.59 -16.18 -8.04
N LYS A 363 -18.08 -17.21 -8.76
CA LYS A 363 -17.63 -17.55 -10.12
C LYS A 363 -18.62 -17.09 -11.21
N ASN A 364 -19.51 -16.18 -10.87
CA ASN A 364 -20.48 -15.57 -11.78
C ASN A 364 -19.89 -14.31 -12.45
N ASP A 365 -20.41 -13.97 -13.63
CA ASP A 365 -19.96 -12.81 -14.42
C ASP A 365 -20.55 -11.48 -13.92
N SER A 366 -21.65 -11.53 -13.17
CA SER A 366 -22.27 -10.38 -12.50
C SER A 366 -22.11 -10.58 -11.00
N GLN A 367 -21.40 -9.68 -10.34
CA GLN A 367 -21.10 -9.76 -8.92
C GLN A 367 -21.97 -8.75 -8.16
N ASP A 368 -22.80 -9.24 -7.25
CA ASP A 368 -23.50 -8.43 -6.25
C ASP A 368 -22.82 -8.64 -4.89
N CYS A 369 -22.91 -7.67 -3.99
CA CYS A 369 -22.41 -7.79 -2.62
C CYS A 369 -22.92 -9.05 -1.92
N ALA A 370 -24.16 -9.45 -2.23
CA ALA A 370 -24.80 -10.67 -1.74
C ALA A 370 -24.05 -11.97 -2.12
N ASP A 371 -23.25 -11.96 -3.18
CA ASP A 371 -22.52 -13.14 -3.65
C ASP A 371 -21.26 -13.45 -2.80
N TYR A 372 -20.79 -12.46 -2.04
CA TYR A 372 -19.57 -12.55 -1.22
C TYR A 372 -19.88 -13.08 0.17
N VAL A 373 -20.07 -14.39 0.25
CA VAL A 373 -20.41 -15.08 1.51
C VAL A 373 -19.20 -15.14 2.44
N VAL A 374 -19.33 -14.57 3.64
CA VAL A 374 -18.33 -14.60 4.71
C VAL A 374 -18.16 -16.03 5.23
N LYS A 375 -16.93 -16.55 5.17
CA LYS A 375 -16.57 -17.87 5.76
C LYS A 375 -15.70 -17.75 6.99
N TRP A 376 -15.01 -16.63 7.13
CA TRP A 376 -14.32 -16.20 8.33
C TRP A 376 -14.26 -14.67 8.31
N GLY A 377 -14.44 -14.02 9.46
CA GLY A 377 -14.29 -12.58 9.55
C GLY A 377 -14.20 -12.10 10.99
N GLN A 378 -13.57 -10.94 11.17
CA GLN A 378 -13.42 -10.28 12.44
C GLN A 378 -13.66 -8.77 12.31
N ARG A 379 -14.25 -8.21 13.35
CA ARG A 379 -14.36 -6.79 13.60
C ARG A 379 -13.36 -6.38 14.68
N VAL A 380 -12.78 -5.20 14.51
CA VAL A 380 -11.73 -4.64 15.37
C VAL A 380 -10.48 -5.52 15.39
N ARG A 381 -9.82 -5.73 14.24
CA ARG A 381 -8.60 -6.56 14.20
C ARG A 381 -7.48 -6.03 15.12
N LEU A 382 -7.43 -4.72 15.36
CA LEU A 382 -6.55 -4.08 16.36
C LEU A 382 -6.76 -4.57 17.82
N ALA A 383 -7.87 -5.25 18.12
CA ALA A 383 -8.10 -5.83 19.42
C ALA A 383 -7.33 -7.14 19.65
N ASP A 384 -6.84 -7.77 18.58
CA ASP A 384 -6.01 -8.98 18.66
C ASP A 384 -4.66 -8.66 19.32
N GLN A 385 -4.22 -9.49 20.26
CA GLN A 385 -2.98 -9.27 21.00
C GLN A 385 -1.73 -9.34 20.11
N ASN A 386 -1.74 -10.18 19.07
CA ASN A 386 -0.66 -10.28 18.10
C ASN A 386 -0.58 -9.05 17.21
N VAL A 387 -1.69 -8.34 17.00
CA VAL A 387 -1.77 -7.13 16.16
C VAL A 387 -1.46 -5.88 16.98
N ARG A 388 -2.05 -5.77 18.18
CA ARG A 388 -2.01 -4.56 19.03
C ARG A 388 -0.59 -4.10 19.37
N ALA A 389 0.30 -5.03 19.73
CA ALA A 389 1.69 -4.69 20.06
C ALA A 389 2.47 -4.19 18.84
N ARG A 390 2.19 -4.75 17.66
CA ARG A 390 2.81 -4.36 16.39
C ARG A 390 2.34 -2.98 15.94
N ALA A 391 1.03 -2.73 16.09
CA ALA A 391 0.40 -1.44 15.80
C ALA A 391 0.97 -0.30 16.67
N ASP A 392 1.11 -0.52 17.98
CA ASP A 392 1.73 0.45 18.88
C ASP A 392 3.21 0.69 18.55
N PHE A 393 3.96 -0.36 18.21
CA PHE A 393 5.35 -0.22 17.76
C PHE A 393 5.46 0.66 16.50
N VAL A 394 4.64 0.38 15.48
CA VAL A 394 4.64 1.17 14.23
C VAL A 394 4.31 2.63 14.50
N ALA A 395 3.28 2.90 15.30
CA ALA A 395 2.92 4.25 15.71
C ALA A 395 4.06 4.96 16.47
N GLN A 396 4.78 4.26 17.35
CA GLN A 396 5.95 4.83 18.03
C GLN A 396 7.07 5.22 17.06
N GLN A 397 7.32 4.40 16.04
CA GLN A 397 8.37 4.70 15.05
C GLN A 397 7.98 5.87 14.13
N ILE A 398 6.72 5.93 13.67
CA ILE A 398 6.27 6.90 12.67
C ILE A 398 5.69 8.18 13.31
N LEU A 399 4.83 8.07 14.32
CA LEU A 399 4.23 9.23 15.00
C LEU A 399 5.11 9.77 16.14
N GLY A 400 6.10 8.99 16.59
CA GLY A 400 7.01 9.39 17.67
C GLY A 400 6.41 9.28 19.07
N ARG A 401 5.27 8.61 19.23
CA ARG A 401 4.60 8.37 20.52
C ARG A 401 3.91 7.01 20.54
N SER A 402 3.72 6.48 21.75
CA SER A 402 2.86 5.30 21.94
C SER A 402 1.39 5.69 21.79
N VAL A 403 0.62 4.77 21.25
CA VAL A 403 -0.86 4.81 21.12
C VAL A 403 -1.51 3.76 22.03
N PHE A 404 -0.76 3.20 22.98
CA PHE A 404 -1.22 2.14 23.86
C PHE A 404 -2.50 2.51 24.61
N ILE A 405 -2.64 3.76 25.07
CA ILE A 405 -3.83 4.22 25.79
C ILE A 405 -5.06 4.27 24.87
N GLU A 406 -4.89 4.71 23.63
CA GLU A 406 -5.94 4.72 22.61
C GLU A 406 -6.38 3.29 22.25
N LEU A 407 -5.43 2.36 22.13
CA LEU A 407 -5.69 0.95 21.86
C LEU A 407 -6.31 0.21 23.07
N GLN A 408 -6.08 0.67 24.30
CA GLN A 408 -6.74 0.14 25.50
C GLN A 408 -8.25 0.41 25.54
N ASN A 409 -8.74 1.38 24.78
CA ASN A 409 -10.18 1.68 24.68
C ASN A 409 -10.91 0.75 23.70
N LEU A 410 -10.19 -0.11 22.98
CA LEU A 410 -10.78 -1.14 22.14
C LEU A 410 -11.27 -2.33 23.00
N PRO A 411 -12.17 -3.17 22.46
CA PRO A 411 -12.53 -4.44 23.09
C PRO A 411 -11.32 -5.31 23.46
N ALA A 412 -11.52 -6.25 24.39
CA ALA A 412 -10.45 -7.12 24.86
C ALA A 412 -9.95 -8.12 23.81
N GLN A 413 -10.78 -8.46 22.82
CA GLN A 413 -10.51 -9.35 21.69
C GLN A 413 -11.31 -8.88 20.47
N PRO A 414 -10.92 -9.26 19.24
CA PRO A 414 -11.73 -9.04 18.05
C PRO A 414 -13.10 -9.72 18.18
N ILE A 415 -14.10 -9.18 17.48
CA ILE A 415 -15.46 -9.72 17.45
C ILE A 415 -15.62 -10.53 16.17
N GLU A 416 -16.04 -11.79 16.25
CA GLU A 416 -16.29 -12.59 15.06
C GLU A 416 -17.47 -12.04 14.26
N LEU A 417 -17.30 -11.91 12.94
CA LEU A 417 -18.42 -11.65 12.05
C LEU A 417 -19.25 -12.91 11.88
N VAL A 418 -20.56 -12.75 11.69
CA VAL A 418 -21.44 -13.89 11.41
C VAL A 418 -20.98 -14.55 10.11
N THR A 419 -20.76 -15.87 10.16
CA THR A 419 -20.40 -16.66 8.98
C THR A 419 -21.64 -17.11 8.24
N GLU A 420 -21.49 -17.47 6.97
CA GLU A 420 -22.59 -17.87 6.07
C GLU A 420 -23.59 -16.74 5.76
N THR A 421 -23.23 -15.50 6.06
CA THR A 421 -23.95 -14.28 5.66
C THR A 421 -23.17 -13.58 4.54
N ASP A 422 -23.84 -12.76 3.75
CA ASP A 422 -23.16 -11.95 2.75
C ASP A 422 -22.36 -10.80 3.38
N TRP A 423 -21.42 -10.25 2.62
CA TRP A 423 -20.53 -9.20 3.08
C TRP A 423 -21.28 -7.92 3.50
N CYS A 424 -22.34 -7.53 2.80
CA CYS A 424 -23.09 -6.32 3.12
C CYS A 424 -23.86 -6.48 4.43
N SER A 425 -24.59 -7.57 4.60
CA SER A 425 -25.41 -7.85 5.79
C SER A 425 -24.55 -8.16 7.03
N SER A 426 -23.36 -8.76 6.85
CA SER A 426 -22.44 -9.08 7.96
C SER A 426 -22.09 -7.88 8.84
N ARG A 427 -22.24 -6.66 8.31
CA ARG A 427 -22.02 -5.39 9.00
C ARG A 427 -22.92 -5.24 10.20
N THR A 428 -24.20 -5.53 10.04
CA THR A 428 -25.25 -5.22 11.01
C THR A 428 -25.62 -6.42 11.85
N GLU A 429 -25.39 -7.63 11.35
CA GLU A 429 -25.82 -8.91 11.95
C GLU A 429 -24.97 -9.41 13.12
N THR A 430 -23.87 -8.73 13.46
CA THR A 430 -23.03 -9.11 14.60
C THR A 430 -23.75 -8.94 15.95
N ASP A 431 -23.72 -10.00 16.75
CA ASP A 431 -24.25 -10.05 18.11
C ASP A 431 -23.55 -9.00 19.01
N THR A 432 -24.35 -8.46 19.93
CA THR A 432 -24.15 -7.21 20.67
C THR A 432 -22.70 -6.88 21.08
N LEU A 433 -22.20 -5.72 20.64
CA LEU A 433 -21.18 -4.99 21.39
C LEU A 433 -21.73 -4.76 22.80
N SER A 434 -21.31 -5.56 23.78
CA SER A 434 -21.54 -5.22 25.19
C SER A 434 -20.93 -3.82 25.40
N GLN A 435 -21.73 -2.88 25.87
CA GLN A 435 -21.43 -1.45 26.05
C GLN A 435 -20.09 -1.17 26.74
N SER A 436 -18.96 -1.26 26.03
CA SER A 436 -17.63 -0.91 26.56
C SER A 436 -16.81 -0.03 25.62
N VAL A 437 -17.25 0.22 24.38
CA VAL A 437 -16.65 1.24 23.53
C VAL A 437 -17.12 2.61 24.03
N ARG A 438 -16.23 3.36 24.67
CA ARG A 438 -16.50 4.75 25.06
C ARG A 438 -16.73 5.55 23.78
N THR A 439 -17.96 6.04 23.63
CA THR A 439 -18.43 6.86 22.52
C THR A 439 -17.60 8.14 22.41
N ARG A 440 -16.91 8.32 21.27
CA ARG A 440 -16.70 9.66 20.72
C ARG A 440 -18.00 10.10 20.03
N ALA A 441 -18.24 11.41 19.95
CA ALA A 441 -19.45 11.93 19.32
C ALA A 441 -19.56 11.39 17.89
N ALA A 442 -20.69 10.73 17.59
CA ALA A 442 -20.99 10.26 16.23
C ALA A 442 -20.97 11.47 15.30
N ILE A 443 -20.13 11.41 14.27
CA ILE A 443 -20.27 12.32 13.14
C ILE A 443 -21.55 11.88 12.44
N GLN A 444 -22.55 12.76 12.35
CA GLN A 444 -23.79 12.49 11.63
C GLN A 444 -23.40 12.24 10.15
N ARG A 445 -23.47 10.99 9.70
CA ARG A 445 -23.14 10.58 8.33
C ARG A 445 -24.39 10.03 7.68
N ASP A 446 -24.70 10.54 6.50
CA ASP A 446 -25.83 10.07 5.70
C ASP A 446 -25.48 8.71 5.09
N ASP A 447 -26.41 7.75 5.18
CA ASP A 447 -26.27 6.40 4.60
C ASP A 447 -26.66 6.41 3.13
N SER A 448 -26.26 7.47 2.39
CA SER A 448 -26.85 7.94 1.14
C SER A 448 -26.69 7.01 -0.07
N GLY A 449 -26.40 5.72 0.10
CA GLY A 449 -26.20 4.78 -1.02
C GLY A 449 -24.85 4.94 -1.71
N ASN A 450 -24.03 5.92 -1.30
CA ASN A 450 -22.75 6.25 -1.92
C ASN A 450 -21.61 5.27 -1.59
N ASN A 451 -21.91 4.03 -1.20
CA ASN A 451 -20.95 3.04 -0.73
C ASN A 451 -20.88 1.86 -1.70
N ASP A 452 -19.73 1.62 -2.30
CA ASP A 452 -19.50 0.50 -3.21
C ASP A 452 -18.70 -0.60 -2.50
N PHE A 453 -19.26 -1.82 -2.41
CA PHE A 453 -18.56 -2.97 -1.82
C PHE A 453 -17.31 -3.36 -2.62
N LEU A 454 -17.23 -2.93 -3.87
CA LEU A 454 -16.09 -3.19 -4.72
C LEU A 454 -14.85 -2.35 -4.33
N ASP A 455 -15.00 -1.40 -3.40
CA ASP A 455 -13.89 -0.67 -2.77
C ASP A 455 -13.30 -1.45 -1.57
N ASP A 456 -13.95 -2.54 -1.14
CA ASP A 456 -13.51 -3.35 0.01
C ASP A 456 -12.55 -4.50 -0.36
N TYR A 457 -12.29 -4.71 -1.65
CA TYR A 457 -11.42 -5.79 -2.13
C TYR A 457 -10.42 -5.34 -3.18
N GLY A 458 -9.24 -5.97 -3.12
CA GLY A 458 -8.11 -5.66 -3.99
C GLY A 458 -7.11 -4.71 -3.33
N PRO A 459 -5.95 -4.50 -3.95
CA PRO A 459 -5.06 -3.42 -3.55
C PRO A 459 -5.83 -2.11 -3.79
N ARG A 460 -5.80 -1.17 -2.84
CA ARG A 460 -6.64 0.05 -2.87
C ARG A 460 -6.64 0.65 -4.28
N LYS A 461 -7.83 0.71 -4.87
CA LYS A 461 -8.07 1.20 -6.21
C LYS A 461 -8.17 2.72 -6.18
#